data_AF-A0A7W1LKV8-F1
#
_entry.id   AF-A0A7W1LKV8-F1
#
_cell.length_a   1.000
_cell.length_b   1.000
_cell.length_c   1.000
_cell.angle_alpha   90.00
_cell.angle_beta   90.00
_cell.angle_gamma   90.00
#
_symmetry.space_group_name_H-M   'P 1'
#
loop_
_entity.id
_entity.type
_entity.pdbx_description
1 polymer ?
#
loop_
_entity_poly.entity_id
_entity_poly.type
_entity_poly.pdbx_seq_one_letter_code
_entity_poly.pdbx_strand_id
1 'polypeptide(L)'
;RSTGPYSMITQQPLGGKAQFGGQRFGEMECWAMQAYGAAYALQELLTIKSDDIVGRVKVYEAIVKGENIPEPGIPESFKVLLKELQSLCLNVEVLSSDGQSIELRDTDDEVFRAAEALGIDLTRREPSSVEDM
;
A
#
# COMPACT_ATOMS: atom_id res chain seq x y z
N ARG A 1 4.66 16.48 8.99
CA ARG A 1 5.33 16.21 7.69
C ARG A 1 4.25 15.92 6.67
N SER A 2 4.29 16.52 5.48
CA SER A 2 3.27 16.31 4.44
C SER A 2 3.54 15.05 3.60
N THR A 3 4.74 14.91 3.02
CA THR A 3 5.19 13.72 2.28
C THR A 3 6.69 13.49 2.48
N GLY A 4 7.22 12.33 2.07
CA GLY A 4 8.67 12.04 2.06
C GLY A 4 8.98 10.54 1.90
N PRO A 5 10.19 10.06 2.22
CA PRO A 5 10.56 8.66 2.00
C PRO A 5 9.77 7.65 2.87
N TYR A 6 9.60 6.45 2.32
CA TYR A 6 8.91 5.30 2.91
C TYR A 6 9.86 4.10 2.98
N SER A 7 9.60 3.18 3.91
CA SER A 7 10.28 1.89 3.99
C SER A 7 9.98 1.03 2.76
N MET A 8 10.98 0.34 2.21
CA MET A 8 10.78 -0.58 1.09
C MET A 8 9.94 -1.80 1.48
N ILE A 9 10.04 -2.26 2.74
CA ILE A 9 9.41 -3.50 3.20
C ILE A 9 7.98 -3.23 3.65
N THR A 10 7.79 -2.34 4.62
CA THR A 10 6.49 -2.09 5.25
C THR A 10 5.70 -0.97 4.60
N GLN A 11 6.29 -0.26 3.65
CA GLN A 11 5.68 0.91 2.98
C GLN A 11 5.22 2.04 3.93
N GLN A 12 5.67 2.01 5.19
CA GLN A 12 5.40 3.03 6.20
C GLN A 12 6.39 4.20 6.11
N PRO A 13 6.00 5.41 6.54
CA PRO A 13 6.90 6.56 6.60
C PRO A 13 8.13 6.24 7.47
N LEU A 14 9.33 6.61 6.99
CA LEU A 14 10.54 6.44 7.79
C LEU A 14 10.49 7.26 9.08
N GLY A 15 11.19 6.81 10.11
CA GLY A 15 11.29 7.50 11.39
C GLY A 15 12.42 8.53 11.44
N GLY A 16 12.29 9.52 12.33
CA GLY A 16 13.38 10.41 12.69
C GLY A 16 13.47 11.72 11.89
N LYS A 17 13.79 12.81 12.58
CA LYS A 17 13.82 14.17 12.01
C LYS A 17 14.82 14.33 10.85
N ALA A 18 15.95 13.62 10.90
CA ALA A 18 17.01 13.70 9.90
C ALA A 18 16.60 13.13 8.53
N GLN A 19 15.68 12.16 8.50
CA GLN A 19 15.17 11.54 7.27
C GLN A 19 13.86 12.19 6.79
N PHE A 20 13.52 13.36 7.35
CA PHE A 20 12.19 13.94 7.22
C PHE A 20 11.12 12.89 7.51
N GLY A 21 11.25 12.19 8.65
CA GLY A 21 10.40 11.07 9.00
C GLY A 21 8.99 11.47 9.46
N GLY A 22 8.08 10.51 9.41
CA GLY A 22 6.73 10.63 10.00
C GLY A 22 6.76 10.61 11.53
N GLN A 23 5.65 11.03 12.15
CA GLN A 23 5.44 10.84 13.59
C GLN A 23 4.92 9.42 13.82
N ARG A 24 5.41 8.76 14.87
CA ARG A 24 4.85 7.48 15.29
C ARG A 24 3.47 7.72 15.89
N PHE A 25 2.47 7.05 15.31
CA PHE A 25 1.15 6.87 15.90
C PHE A 25 1.11 5.44 16.46
N GLY A 26 1.12 5.31 17.78
CA GLY A 26 1.24 4.04 18.47
C GLY A 26 -0.09 3.51 18.99
N GLU A 27 0.00 2.40 19.72
CA GLU A 27 -1.15 1.69 20.27
C GLU A 27 -1.95 2.54 21.26
N MET A 28 -1.27 3.33 22.09
CA MET A 28 -1.95 4.21 23.05
C MET A 28 -2.73 5.32 22.35
N GLU A 29 -2.20 5.88 21.26
CA GLU A 29 -2.94 6.87 20.48
C GLU A 29 -4.11 6.23 19.69
N CYS A 30 -3.96 4.99 19.21
CA CYS A 30 -5.08 4.21 18.67
C CYS A 30 -6.20 4.06 19.70
N TRP A 31 -5.88 3.69 20.94
CA TRP A 31 -6.88 3.58 22.02
C TRP A 31 -7.57 4.90 22.29
N ALA A 32 -6.83 6.01 22.29
CA ALA A 32 -7.42 7.33 22.46
C ALA A 32 -8.44 7.63 21.34
N MET A 33 -8.10 7.39 20.07
CA MET A 33 -9.02 7.61 18.95
C MET A 33 -10.26 6.71 19.01
N GLN A 34 -10.10 5.45 19.41
CA GLN A 34 -11.20 4.51 19.60
C GLN A 34 -12.14 4.98 20.72
N ALA A 35 -11.59 5.43 21.85
CA ALA A 35 -12.37 5.95 22.97
C ALA A 35 -13.15 7.22 22.60
N TYR A 36 -12.59 8.06 21.72
CA TYR A 36 -13.30 9.21 21.15
C TYR A 36 -14.37 8.83 20.11
N GLY A 37 -14.41 7.58 19.63
CA GLY A 37 -15.30 7.15 18.57
C GLY A 37 -14.94 7.70 17.19
N ALA A 38 -13.69 8.13 16.99
CA ALA A 38 -13.23 8.77 15.76
C ALA A 38 -12.80 7.74 14.69
N ALA A 39 -13.74 6.90 14.24
CA ALA A 39 -13.47 5.77 13.34
C ALA A 39 -12.79 6.20 12.02
N TYR A 40 -13.31 7.22 11.34
CA TYR A 40 -12.76 7.71 10.07
C TYR A 40 -11.35 8.31 10.22
N ALA A 41 -11.11 9.06 11.31
CA ALA A 41 -9.79 9.63 11.57
C ALA A 41 -8.76 8.54 11.86
N LEU A 42 -9.14 7.51 12.62
CA LEU A 42 -8.27 6.36 12.88
C LEU A 42 -7.99 5.57 11.59
N GLN A 43 -9.02 5.30 10.79
CA GLN A 43 -8.85 4.60 9.51
C GLN A 43 -7.91 5.39 8.59
N GLU A 44 -8.14 6.69 8.43
CA GLU A 44 -7.31 7.58 7.60
C GLU A 44 -5.84 7.58 8.05
N LEU A 45 -5.59 7.61 9.37
CA LEU A 45 -4.23 7.54 9.93
C LEU A 45 -3.53 6.22 9.63
N LEU A 46 -4.25 5.10 9.72
CA LEU A 46 -3.69 3.75 9.54
C LEU A 46 -3.57 3.30 8.09
N THR A 47 -4.20 4.00 7.14
CA THR A 47 -4.27 3.61 5.72
C THR A 47 -3.56 4.65 4.84
N ILE A 48 -4.32 5.61 4.32
CA ILE A 48 -3.90 6.61 3.32
C ILE A 48 -2.81 7.56 3.83
N LYS A 49 -2.63 7.70 5.14
CA LYS A 49 -1.52 8.46 5.75
C LYS A 49 -0.31 7.60 6.17
N SER A 50 -0.41 6.28 6.05
CA SER A 50 0.60 5.32 6.50
C SER A 50 1.16 4.49 5.33
N ASP A 51 0.52 3.38 4.99
CA ASP A 51 1.07 2.31 4.15
C ASP A 51 0.15 1.89 2.98
N ASP A 52 -0.96 2.59 2.75
CA ASP A 52 -1.74 2.43 1.51
C ASP A 52 -1.04 3.14 0.34
N ILE A 53 -0.35 2.37 -0.49
CA ILE A 53 0.49 2.86 -1.60
C ILE A 53 -0.33 3.60 -2.66
N VAL A 54 -1.49 3.06 -3.03
CA VAL A 54 -2.34 3.62 -4.08
C VAL A 54 -3.17 4.76 -3.50
N GLY A 55 -3.69 4.57 -2.29
CA GLY A 55 -4.47 5.56 -1.56
C GLY A 55 -3.69 6.86 -1.34
N ARG A 56 -2.44 6.80 -0.86
CA ARG A 56 -1.64 8.02 -0.60
C ARG A 56 -1.43 8.89 -1.85
N VAL A 57 -1.27 8.27 -3.02
CA VAL A 57 -1.12 8.99 -4.30
C VAL A 57 -2.43 9.64 -4.71
N LYS A 58 -3.53 8.87 -4.69
CA LYS A 58 -4.87 9.37 -5.05
C LYS A 58 -5.33 10.50 -4.12
N VAL A 59 -5.01 10.41 -2.83
CA VAL A 59 -5.31 11.48 -1.86
C VAL A 59 -4.54 12.75 -2.18
N TYR A 60 -3.26 12.64 -2.53
CA TYR A 60 -2.47 13.80 -2.94
C TYR A 60 -3.08 14.47 -4.18
N GLU A 61 -3.45 13.69 -5.20
CA GLU A 61 -4.13 14.21 -6.38
C GLU A 61 -5.47 14.88 -6.07
N ALA A 62 -6.30 14.25 -5.24
CA ALA A 62 -7.59 14.78 -4.85
C ALA A 62 -7.45 16.13 -4.11
N ILE A 63 -6.48 16.24 -3.20
CA ILE A 63 -6.18 17.49 -2.49
C ILE A 63 -5.75 18.60 -3.48
N VAL A 64 -4.92 18.27 -4.46
CA VAL A 64 -4.47 19.25 -5.48
C VAL A 64 -5.62 19.68 -6.40
N LYS A 65 -6.54 18.78 -6.72
CA LYS A 65 -7.72 19.05 -7.57
C LYS A 65 -8.88 19.70 -6.80
N GLY A 66 -8.83 19.72 -5.46
CA GLY A 66 -9.94 20.17 -4.62
C GLY A 66 -11.13 19.20 -4.63
N GLU A 67 -10.87 17.92 -4.93
CA GLU A 67 -11.87 16.85 -4.93
C GLU A 67 -11.97 16.20 -3.54
N ASN A 68 -13.03 15.43 -3.32
CA ASN A 68 -13.18 14.67 -2.08
C ASN A 68 -12.13 13.57 -1.98
N ILE A 69 -11.68 13.31 -0.74
CA ILE A 69 -10.72 12.25 -0.42
C ILE A 69 -11.35 10.90 -0.80
N PRO A 70 -10.66 10.05 -1.58
CA PRO A 70 -11.15 8.73 -1.95
C PRO A 70 -11.25 7.79 -0.74
N GLU A 71 -12.02 6.71 -0.89
CA GLU A 71 -12.10 5.68 0.14
C GLU A 71 -10.75 4.96 0.32
N PRO A 72 -10.31 4.72 1.57
CA PRO A 72 -9.07 4.01 1.82
C PRO A 72 -9.11 2.54 1.40
N GLY A 73 -7.96 2.02 0.94
CA GLY A 73 -7.78 0.63 0.56
C GLY A 73 -7.27 -0.26 1.70
N ILE A 74 -6.69 -1.39 1.30
CA ILE A 74 -6.11 -2.38 2.22
C ILE A 74 -4.66 -1.98 2.56
N PRO A 75 -4.30 -1.90 3.86
CA PRO A 75 -2.92 -1.64 4.29
C PRO A 75 -1.92 -2.67 3.79
N GLU A 76 -0.74 -2.22 3.39
CA GLU A 76 0.34 -3.12 2.98
C GLU A 76 0.86 -3.96 4.15
N SER A 77 0.88 -3.40 5.37
CA SER A 77 1.24 -4.15 6.58
C SER A 77 0.37 -5.41 6.81
N PHE A 78 -0.91 -5.37 6.41
CA PHE A 78 -1.79 -6.55 6.52
C PHE A 78 -1.40 -7.64 5.51
N LYS A 79 -1.03 -7.26 4.28
CA LYS A 79 -0.55 -8.21 3.28
C LYS A 79 0.77 -8.85 3.71
N VAL A 80 1.70 -8.04 4.24
CA VAL A 80 2.97 -8.54 4.79
C VAL A 80 2.71 -9.55 5.91
N LEU A 81 1.79 -9.25 6.84
CA LEU A 81 1.41 -10.18 7.91
C LEU A 81 0.91 -11.54 7.34
N LEU A 82 0.07 -11.52 6.31
CA LEU A 82 -0.41 -12.76 5.68
C LEU A 82 0.73 -13.57 5.07
N LYS A 83 1.68 -12.91 4.39
CA LYS A 83 2.87 -13.57 3.84
C LYS A 83 3.78 -14.12 4.94
N GLU A 84 3.94 -13.41 6.05
CA GLU A 84 4.69 -13.90 7.22
C GLU A 84 4.04 -15.15 7.82
N LEU A 85 2.72 -15.19 7.96
CA LEU A 85 2.01 -16.39 8.44
C LEU A 85 2.13 -17.57 7.45
N GLN A 86 1.99 -17.30 6.14
CA GLN A 86 2.19 -18.30 5.09
C GLN A 86 3.61 -18.86 5.08
N SER A 87 4.62 -18.04 5.41
CA SER A 87 6.02 -18.48 5.53
C SER A 87 6.24 -19.50 6.65
N LEU A 88 5.36 -19.52 7.66
CA LEU A 88 5.34 -20.49 8.75
C LEU A 88 4.50 -21.74 8.41
N CYS A 89 4.16 -21.95 7.13
CA CYS A 89 3.29 -23.03 6.66
C CYS A 89 1.86 -22.97 7.20
N LEU A 90 1.39 -21.79 7.62
CA LEU A 90 -0.01 -21.58 8.01
C LEU A 90 -0.83 -21.20 6.78
N ASN A 91 -1.88 -21.95 6.48
CA ASN A 91 -2.83 -21.55 5.44
C ASN A 91 -3.82 -20.53 6.01
N VAL A 92 -3.65 -19.26 5.62
CA VAL A 92 -4.52 -18.16 6.03
C VAL A 92 -5.17 -17.58 4.78
N GLU A 93 -6.50 -17.59 4.76
CA GLU A 93 -7.32 -17.11 3.65
C GLU A 93 -8.30 -16.05 4.12
N VAL A 94 -8.50 -15.02 3.31
CA VAL A 94 -9.53 -14.01 3.55
C VAL A 94 -10.80 -14.46 2.84
N LEU A 95 -11.88 -14.64 3.61
CA LEU A 95 -13.16 -15.11 3.08
C LEU A 95 -14.13 -13.94 2.86
N SER A 96 -14.82 -13.95 1.73
CA SER A 96 -15.99 -13.10 1.48
C SER A 96 -17.19 -13.56 2.30
N SER A 97 -18.27 -12.78 2.32
CA SER A 97 -19.55 -13.16 2.93
C SER A 97 -20.11 -14.48 2.39
N ASP A 98 -19.77 -14.81 1.14
CA ASP A 98 -20.23 -16.01 0.44
C ASP A 98 -19.33 -17.24 0.69
N GLY A 99 -18.31 -17.11 1.55
CA GLY A 99 -17.35 -18.17 1.87
C GLY A 99 -16.31 -18.43 0.78
N GLN A 100 -16.26 -17.59 -0.27
CA GLN A 100 -15.23 -17.66 -1.30
C GLN A 100 -13.94 -16.97 -0.84
N SER A 101 -12.79 -17.56 -1.17
CA SER A 101 -11.49 -16.96 -0.90
C SER A 101 -11.26 -15.75 -1.81
N ILE A 102 -10.78 -14.66 -1.20
CA ILE A 102 -10.43 -13.42 -1.88
C ILE A 102 -8.92 -13.38 -2.05
N GLU A 103 -8.46 -13.34 -3.29
CA GLU A 103 -7.04 -13.07 -3.59
C GLU A 103 -6.76 -11.58 -3.44
N LEU A 104 -5.89 -11.25 -2.48
CA LEU A 104 -5.34 -9.91 -2.33
C LEU A 104 -4.27 -9.71 -3.40
N ARG A 105 -4.59 -8.95 -4.45
CA ARG A 105 -3.65 -8.62 -5.53
C ARG A 105 -2.65 -7.55 -5.08
N ASP A 106 -1.43 -7.66 -5.58
CA ASP A 106 -0.36 -6.71 -5.31
C ASP A 106 -0.42 -5.52 -6.27
N THR A 107 0.12 -4.38 -5.85
CA THR A 107 0.14 -3.14 -6.64
C THR A 107 0.99 -3.25 -7.90
N ASP A 108 1.90 -4.22 -7.97
CA ASP A 108 2.68 -4.52 -9.18
C ASP A 108 1.75 -4.90 -10.34
N ASP A 109 0.65 -5.61 -10.07
CA ASP A 109 -0.35 -5.99 -11.08
C ASP A 109 -1.05 -4.78 -11.71
N GLU A 110 -1.20 -3.67 -10.98
CA GLU A 110 -1.78 -2.43 -11.53
C GLU A 110 -0.82 -1.74 -12.50
N VAL A 111 0.49 -1.76 -12.21
CA VAL A 111 1.52 -1.21 -13.11
C VAL A 111 1.60 -2.04 -14.39
N PHE A 112 1.58 -3.37 -14.26
CA PHE A 112 1.55 -4.27 -15.42
C PHE A 112 0.31 -4.04 -16.29
N ARG A 113 -0.87 -3.87 -15.69
CA ARG A 113 -2.09 -3.54 -16.45
C ARG A 113 -2.07 -2.16 -17.08
N ALA A 114 -1.52 -1.15 -16.41
CA ALA A 114 -1.39 0.18 -17.00
C ALA A 114 -0.44 0.17 -18.20
N ALA A 115 0.66 -0.57 -18.12
CA ALA A 115 1.57 -0.80 -19.24
C ALA A 115 0.88 -1.56 -20.38
N GLU A 116 0.12 -2.63 -20.07
CA GLU A 116 -0.66 -3.40 -21.03
C GLU A 116 -1.75 -2.56 -21.71
N ALA A 117 -2.47 -1.72 -20.95
CA ALA A 117 -3.48 -0.79 -21.46
C ALA A 117 -2.90 0.30 -22.37
N LEU A 118 -1.61 0.64 -22.19
CA LEU A 118 -0.86 1.54 -23.06
C LEU A 118 -0.17 0.81 -24.22
N GLY A 119 -0.35 -0.51 -24.35
CA GLY A 119 0.27 -1.33 -25.40
C GLY A 119 1.78 -1.50 -25.26
N ILE A 120 2.32 -1.31 -24.05
CA ILE A 120 3.74 -1.47 -23.74
C ILE A 120 3.98 -2.91 -23.30
N ASP A 121 4.51 -3.72 -24.21
CA ASP A 121 4.93 -5.09 -23.89
C ASP A 121 6.30 -5.09 -23.21
N LEU A 122 6.29 -5.28 -21.89
CA LEU A 122 7.50 -5.38 -21.05
C LEU A 122 8.15 -6.77 -21.12
N THR A 123 7.62 -7.72 -21.90
CA THR A 123 8.24 -9.05 -22.09
C THR A 123 9.37 -9.07 -23.12
N ARG A 124 9.78 -7.91 -23.64
CA ARG A 124 10.80 -7.80 -24.70
C ARG A 124 12.15 -8.34 -24.21
N ARG A 125 12.37 -9.63 -24.47
CA ARG A 125 13.67 -10.29 -24.45
C ARG A 125 14.57 -9.54 -25.43
N GLU A 126 15.59 -8.87 -24.91
CA GLU A 126 16.68 -8.29 -25.70
C GLU A 126 17.14 -9.35 -26.73
N PRO A 127 17.09 -9.08 -28.06
CA PRO A 127 17.74 -9.97 -28.99
C PRO A 127 19.23 -9.91 -28.69
N SER A 128 19.82 -11.05 -28.32
CA SER A 128 21.25 -11.19 -28.12
C SER A 128 21.98 -10.79 -29.41
N SER A 129 22.45 -9.55 -29.48
CA SER A 129 23.31 -9.08 -30.56
C SER A 129 24.73 -9.57 -30.30
N VAL A 130 24.96 -10.87 -30.49
CA VAL A 130 26.29 -11.46 -30.61
C VAL A 130 26.18 -12.68 -31.53
N GLU A 131 26.17 -12.41 -32.84
CA GLU A 131 26.69 -13.33 -33.87
C GLU A 131 26.79 -12.53 -35.17
N ASP A 132 27.98 -11.97 -35.40
CA ASP A 132 28.65 -11.86 -36.71
C ASP A 132 29.94 -11.06 -36.54
N MET A 133 31.03 -11.76 -36.21
CA MET A 133 32.38 -11.40 -36.64
C MET A 133 33.24 -12.66 -36.78
#